data_AF-A0A843A9H6-F1
#
_entry.id   AF-A0A843A9H6-F1
#
_cell.length_a   1.000
_cell.length_b   1.000
_cell.length_c   1.000
_cell.angle_alpha   90.00
_cell.angle_beta   90.00
_cell.angle_gamma   90.00
#
_symmetry.space_group_name_H-M   'P 1'
#
loop_
_entity.id
_entity.type
_entity.pdbx_description
1 polymer ?
#
loop_
_entity_poly.entity_id
_entity_poly.type
_entity_poly.pdbx_seq_one_letter_code
_entity_poly.pdbx_strand_id
1 'polypeptide(L)'
;MVKYKKKILILVLLAIFVIGISITSVSAAESSGGNTKAKKVSQSDVLKASKNIKTYTDKNKKLPNYVTIKNQKYSMEEYMHLSSLTIYYKYKQKKNTVAVKSGVKSPKSPSGSKINGKLNKKQFSTYNVNAYKYIKNYNRAPNFISTKLGKMKFQTFIYANSRILAWSADNGGKLPNTLTLSISATHPINKYFPKYSSSSDSSSGSGSQVVNPTKSVSMTNIFEASNR
;
A
#
# COMPACT_ATOMS: atom_id res chain seq x y z
N MET A 1 -56.70 4.56 -37.31
CA MET A 1 -55.64 5.47 -36.80
C MET A 1 -55.40 5.44 -35.28
N VAL A 2 -56.20 4.75 -34.45
CA VAL A 2 -56.04 4.80 -32.97
C VAL A 2 -54.99 3.82 -32.41
N LYS A 3 -54.64 2.75 -33.14
CA LYS A 3 -53.65 1.73 -32.69
C LYS A 3 -52.21 2.26 -32.57
N TYR A 4 -51.84 3.32 -33.29
CA TYR A 4 -50.48 3.89 -33.26
C TYR A 4 -50.28 4.92 -32.15
N LYS A 5 -51.35 5.59 -31.66
CA LYS A 5 -51.25 6.56 -30.56
C LYS A 5 -50.87 5.90 -29.22
N LYS A 6 -51.38 4.69 -28.94
CA LYS A 6 -51.01 3.95 -27.71
C LYS A 6 -49.56 3.44 -27.72
N LYS A 7 -49.02 3.04 -28.87
CA LYS A 7 -47.62 2.58 -28.99
C LYS A 7 -46.61 3.74 -28.93
N ILE A 8 -46.96 4.91 -29.48
CA ILE A 8 -46.16 6.14 -29.34
C ILE A 8 -46.19 6.65 -27.89
N LEU A 9 -47.34 6.57 -27.19
CA LEU A 9 -47.43 6.98 -25.78
C LEU A 9 -46.58 6.08 -24.85
N ILE A 10 -46.49 4.78 -25.13
CA ILE A 10 -45.65 3.85 -24.37
C ILE A 10 -44.15 4.06 -24.64
N LEU A 11 -43.76 4.44 -25.87
CA LEU A 11 -42.37 4.79 -26.21
C LEU A 11 -41.92 6.11 -25.55
N VAL A 12 -42.82 7.09 -25.39
CA VAL A 12 -42.54 8.35 -24.70
C VAL A 12 -42.44 8.15 -23.18
N LEU A 13 -43.19 7.21 -22.59
CA LEU A 13 -43.09 6.87 -21.17
C LEU A 13 -41.83 6.08 -20.79
N LEU A 14 -41.20 5.37 -21.73
CA LEU A 14 -39.90 4.69 -21.53
C LEU A 14 -38.70 5.62 -21.72
N ALA A 15 -38.88 6.77 -22.37
CA ALA A 15 -37.82 7.77 -22.57
C ALA A 15 -37.68 8.78 -21.42
N ILE A 16 -38.61 8.79 -20.45
CA ILE A 16 -38.62 9.75 -19.32
C ILE A 16 -37.98 9.17 -18.04
N PHE A 17 -37.60 7.89 -18.02
CA PHE A 17 -36.83 7.29 -16.91
C PHE A 17 -35.30 7.48 -17.05
N VAL A 18 -34.85 8.66 -17.50
CA VAL A 18 -33.44 9.06 -17.45
C VAL A 18 -33.31 10.52 -17.00
N ILE A 19 -34.10 10.95 -16.01
CA ILE A 19 -33.85 12.20 -15.28
C ILE A 19 -34.16 11.95 -13.81
N GLY A 20 -33.15 11.45 -13.09
CA GLY A 20 -33.33 11.04 -11.70
C GLY A 20 -32.06 10.49 -11.07
N ILE A 21 -30.91 11.13 -11.29
CA ILE A 21 -29.80 11.02 -10.35
C ILE A 21 -29.44 12.43 -9.94
N SER A 22 -30.00 12.87 -8.82
CA SER A 22 -29.48 13.96 -8.03
C SER A 22 -28.03 13.63 -7.68
N ILE A 23 -27.09 14.27 -8.36
CA ILE A 23 -25.69 14.31 -7.95
C ILE A 23 -25.57 15.18 -6.70
N THR A 24 -25.74 14.58 -5.52
CA THR A 24 -25.28 15.18 -4.27
C THR A 24 -24.08 14.40 -3.75
N SER A 25 -22.93 14.69 -4.36
CA SER A 25 -21.80 15.07 -3.53
C SER A 25 -20.99 16.11 -4.29
N VAL A 26 -21.01 17.33 -3.75
CA VAL A 26 -20.02 18.35 -4.03
C VAL A 26 -18.69 17.73 -3.62
N SER A 27 -17.89 17.32 -4.60
CA SER A 27 -16.48 17.10 -4.33
C SER A 27 -15.88 18.50 -4.28
N ALA A 28 -15.52 18.93 -3.07
CA ALA A 28 -14.71 20.13 -2.90
C ALA A 28 -13.49 20.02 -3.81
N ALA A 29 -13.37 20.97 -4.74
CA ALA A 29 -12.19 21.12 -5.56
C ALA A 29 -11.03 21.62 -4.69
N GLU A 30 -9.92 20.89 -4.83
CA GLU A 30 -8.55 21.39 -4.99
C GLU A 30 -7.89 22.21 -3.87
N SER A 31 -6.74 21.70 -3.39
CA SER A 31 -5.58 22.55 -3.19
C SER A 31 -4.32 21.79 -3.65
N SER A 32 -3.70 22.40 -4.65
CA SER A 32 -2.28 22.38 -4.94
C SER A 32 -1.41 22.42 -3.66
N GLY A 33 -0.22 21.82 -3.73
CA GLY A 33 0.91 22.26 -2.91
C GLY A 33 1.05 21.71 -1.49
N GLY A 34 0.45 20.57 -1.15
CA GLY A 34 0.70 19.89 0.12
C GLY A 34 1.13 18.44 -0.07
N ASN A 35 2.36 18.08 0.37
CA ASN A 35 2.86 16.70 0.48
C ASN A 35 2.10 15.87 1.56
N THR A 36 0.81 16.10 1.75
CA THR A 36 0.01 15.50 2.82
C THR A 36 -0.83 14.35 2.28
N LYS A 37 -0.57 13.14 2.81
CA LYS A 37 -1.30 11.92 2.43
C LYS A 37 -2.79 12.04 2.75
N ALA A 38 -3.63 11.48 1.89
CA ALA A 38 -5.07 11.42 2.12
C ALA A 38 -5.38 10.63 3.40
N LYS A 39 -6.42 11.02 4.16
CA LYS A 39 -6.87 10.29 5.36
C LYS A 39 -7.46 8.91 5.03
N LYS A 40 -8.01 8.75 3.82
CA LYS A 40 -8.61 7.51 3.33
C LYS A 40 -8.31 7.34 1.84
N VAL A 41 -8.25 6.08 1.39
CA VAL A 41 -8.11 5.70 -0.03
C VAL A 41 -9.22 4.72 -0.42
N SER A 42 -9.56 4.66 -1.71
CA SER A 42 -10.55 3.69 -2.18
C SER A 42 -9.94 2.29 -2.31
N GLN A 43 -10.77 1.24 -2.23
CA GLN A 43 -10.30 -0.13 -2.45
C GLN A 43 -9.81 -0.33 -3.90
N SER A 44 -10.41 0.35 -4.89
CA SER A 44 -9.99 0.26 -6.29
C SER A 44 -8.60 0.86 -6.51
N ASP A 45 -8.25 1.94 -5.81
CA ASP A 45 -6.90 2.51 -5.87
C ASP A 45 -5.86 1.56 -5.27
N VAL A 46 -6.19 0.88 -4.17
CA VAL A 46 -5.32 -0.15 -3.58
C VAL A 46 -5.14 -1.33 -4.56
N LEU A 47 -6.20 -1.76 -5.24
CA LEU A 47 -6.14 -2.80 -6.28
C LEU A 47 -5.19 -2.44 -7.43
N LYS A 48 -5.27 -1.22 -7.96
CA LYS A 48 -4.37 -0.73 -9.01
C LYS A 48 -2.91 -0.72 -8.52
N ALA A 49 -2.68 -0.21 -7.31
CA ALA A 49 -1.37 -0.21 -6.69
C ALA A 49 -0.80 -1.63 -6.49
N SER A 50 -1.65 -2.59 -6.11
CA SER A 50 -1.27 -4.00 -5.97
C SER A 50 -0.83 -4.63 -7.30
N LYS A 51 -1.46 -4.28 -8.43
CA LYS A 51 -0.98 -4.71 -9.76
C LYS A 51 0.45 -4.24 -10.02
N ASN A 52 0.74 -2.97 -9.74
CA ASN A 52 2.08 -2.40 -9.93
C ASN A 52 3.13 -3.08 -9.03
N ILE A 53 2.82 -3.28 -7.74
CA ILE A 53 3.73 -3.98 -6.82
C ILE A 53 3.97 -5.42 -7.27
N LYS A 54 2.92 -6.14 -7.69
CA LYS A 54 3.07 -7.52 -8.21
C LYS A 54 4.00 -7.52 -9.42
N THR A 55 3.72 -6.73 -10.45
CA THR A 55 4.54 -6.66 -11.68
C THR A 55 5.99 -6.30 -11.37
N TYR A 56 6.22 -5.29 -10.52
CA TYR A 56 7.57 -4.91 -10.11
C TYR A 56 8.27 -6.06 -9.37
N THR A 57 7.60 -6.73 -8.44
CA THR A 57 8.19 -7.80 -7.63
C THR A 57 8.48 -9.04 -8.48
N ASP A 58 7.59 -9.36 -9.42
CA ASP A 58 7.77 -10.47 -10.36
C ASP A 58 9.02 -10.26 -11.22
N LYS A 59 9.25 -9.03 -11.70
CA LYS A 59 10.41 -8.66 -12.51
C LYS A 59 11.70 -8.56 -11.71
N ASN A 60 11.68 -7.82 -10.59
CA ASN A 60 12.89 -7.45 -9.84
C ASN A 60 13.23 -8.38 -8.69
N LYS A 61 12.36 -9.35 -8.39
CA LYS A 61 12.48 -10.30 -7.26
C LYS A 61 12.65 -9.64 -5.89
N LYS A 62 12.29 -8.35 -5.76
CA LYS A 62 12.29 -7.55 -4.53
C LYS A 62 11.09 -6.60 -4.53
N LEU A 63 10.66 -6.17 -3.35
CA LEU A 63 9.63 -5.13 -3.24
C LEU A 63 10.16 -3.78 -3.76
N PRO A 64 9.28 -2.90 -4.28
CA PRO A 64 9.65 -1.52 -4.50
C PRO A 64 9.86 -0.81 -3.14
N ASN A 65 10.57 0.32 -3.15
CA ASN A 65 10.80 1.11 -1.93
C ASN A 65 9.51 1.78 -1.44
N TYR A 66 8.62 2.15 -2.35
CA TYR A 66 7.33 2.75 -2.07
C TYR A 66 6.32 2.35 -3.15
N VAL A 67 5.05 2.67 -2.93
CA VAL A 67 3.99 2.58 -3.93
C VAL A 67 3.23 3.90 -4.04
N THR A 68 2.84 4.26 -5.26
CA THR A 68 2.00 5.44 -5.50
C THR A 68 0.53 5.05 -5.50
N ILE A 69 -0.29 5.74 -4.69
CA ILE A 69 -1.76 5.60 -4.64
C ILE A 69 -2.34 7.01 -4.72
N LYS A 70 -3.14 7.30 -5.75
CA LYS A 70 -3.67 8.66 -6.03
C LYS A 70 -2.58 9.75 -5.96
N ASN A 71 -1.48 9.57 -6.69
CA ASN A 71 -0.35 10.50 -6.76
C ASN A 71 0.42 10.75 -5.44
N GLN A 72 0.11 10.01 -4.37
CA GLN A 72 0.80 10.08 -3.09
C GLN A 72 1.66 8.83 -2.91
N LYS A 73 2.87 8.99 -2.38
CA LYS A 73 3.80 7.88 -2.10
C LYS A 73 3.55 7.30 -0.71
N TYR A 74 3.42 5.98 -0.64
CA TYR A 74 3.24 5.22 0.59
C TYR A 74 4.39 4.24 0.77
N SER A 75 4.88 4.10 2.00
CA SER A 75 5.87 3.08 2.33
C SER A 75 5.27 1.68 2.17
N MET A 76 6.11 0.66 2.11
CA MET A 76 5.63 -0.72 2.01
C MET A 76 4.93 -1.18 3.31
N GLU A 77 5.28 -0.61 4.46
CA GLU A 77 4.59 -0.80 5.75
C GLU A 77 3.18 -0.22 5.73
N GLU A 78 3.02 1.00 5.21
CA GLU A 78 1.71 1.64 5.05
C GLU A 78 0.86 0.86 4.04
N TYR A 79 1.46 0.42 2.93
CA TYR A 79 0.80 -0.47 1.98
C TYR A 79 0.38 -1.79 2.61
N MET A 80 1.17 -2.39 3.51
CA MET A 80 0.77 -3.60 4.22
C MET A 80 -0.52 -3.37 5.01
N HIS A 81 -0.66 -2.23 5.69
CA HIS A 81 -1.92 -1.86 6.35
C HIS A 81 -3.08 -1.76 5.36
N LEU A 82 -2.90 -0.97 4.29
CA LEU A 82 -3.94 -0.70 3.29
C LEU A 82 -4.40 -1.97 2.57
N SER A 83 -3.46 -2.80 2.13
CA SER A 83 -3.74 -4.06 1.44
C SER A 83 -4.41 -5.07 2.36
N SER A 84 -3.97 -5.20 3.61
CA SER A 84 -4.60 -6.09 4.59
C SER A 84 -6.03 -5.68 4.93
N LEU A 85 -6.26 -4.39 5.14
CA LEU A 85 -7.60 -3.88 5.42
C LEU A 85 -8.52 -4.02 4.20
N THR A 86 -8.00 -3.82 2.99
CA THR A 86 -8.74 -4.06 1.73
C THR A 86 -9.16 -5.51 1.57
N ILE A 87 -8.25 -6.47 1.79
CA ILE A 87 -8.58 -7.91 1.75
C ILE A 87 -9.66 -8.25 2.78
N TYR A 88 -9.56 -7.72 4.00
CA TYR A 88 -10.59 -7.93 5.02
C TYR A 88 -11.95 -7.36 4.60
N TYR A 89 -12.01 -6.13 4.09
CA TYR A 89 -13.27 -5.52 3.62
C TYR A 89 -13.89 -6.30 2.47
N LYS A 90 -13.08 -6.70 1.48
CA LYS A 90 -13.56 -7.55 0.38
C LYS A 90 -14.09 -8.89 0.86
N TYR A 91 -13.41 -9.53 1.81
CA TYR A 91 -13.86 -10.79 2.40
C TYR A 91 -15.21 -10.63 3.12
N LYS A 92 -15.44 -9.49 3.77
CA LYS A 92 -16.70 -9.14 4.44
C LYS A 92 -17.71 -8.44 3.53
N GLN A 93 -17.45 -8.36 2.22
CA GLN A 93 -18.30 -7.68 1.24
C GLN A 93 -18.59 -6.19 1.58
N LYS A 94 -17.67 -5.56 2.31
CA LYS A 94 -17.76 -4.15 2.70
C LYS A 94 -17.23 -3.25 1.58
N LYS A 95 -18.00 -2.21 1.22
CA LYS A 95 -17.64 -1.22 0.18
C LYS A 95 -16.93 0.03 0.74
N ASN A 96 -16.58 0.02 2.04
CA ASN A 96 -15.94 1.15 2.71
C ASN A 96 -14.60 1.55 2.07
N THR A 97 -14.28 2.84 2.16
CA THR A 97 -12.93 3.34 1.95
C THR A 97 -12.00 2.86 3.06
N VAL A 98 -10.71 2.77 2.76
CA VAL A 98 -9.67 2.23 3.63
C VAL A 98 -8.99 3.39 4.32
N ALA A 99 -8.95 3.37 5.65
CA ALA A 99 -8.24 4.39 6.43
C ALA A 99 -6.74 4.27 6.18
N VAL A 100 -6.08 5.41 5.93
CA VAL A 100 -4.63 5.49 5.85
C VAL A 100 -4.09 5.57 7.27
N LYS A 101 -3.09 4.73 7.56
CA LYS A 101 -2.27 4.85 8.76
C LYS A 101 -0.88 5.29 8.32
N SER A 102 -0.57 6.56 8.52
CA SER A 102 0.72 7.14 8.16
C SER A 102 1.80 6.81 9.19
N GLY A 103 3.06 6.77 8.77
CA GLY A 103 4.20 6.62 9.68
C GLY A 103 4.25 5.26 10.37
N VAL A 104 3.83 4.20 9.67
CA VAL A 104 3.96 2.83 10.19
C VAL A 104 5.44 2.46 10.22
N LYS A 105 5.95 2.14 11.41
CA LYS A 105 7.35 1.79 11.61
C LYS A 105 7.67 0.44 10.97
N SER A 106 8.90 0.28 10.47
CA SER A 106 9.42 -0.99 9.96
C SER A 106 9.50 -2.08 11.06
N PRO A 107 9.41 -3.38 10.71
CA PRO A 107 9.66 -4.49 11.62
C PRO A 107 11.06 -4.38 12.28
N LYS A 108 11.19 -4.82 13.54
CA LYS A 108 12.47 -4.76 14.29
C LYS A 108 13.45 -5.83 13.82
N SER A 109 12.96 -7.05 13.60
CA SER A 109 13.81 -8.23 13.38
C SER A 109 13.05 -9.25 12.53
N PRO A 110 12.96 -9.04 11.20
CA PRO A 110 12.22 -9.94 10.33
C PRO A 110 12.94 -11.29 10.19
N SER A 111 12.34 -12.34 10.76
CA SER A 111 12.73 -13.73 10.57
C SER A 111 11.55 -14.54 10.03
N GLY A 112 11.80 -15.66 9.36
CA GLY A 112 10.71 -16.46 8.82
C GLY A 112 11.15 -17.68 8.04
N SER A 113 10.17 -18.50 7.71
CA SER A 113 10.32 -19.85 7.14
C SER A 113 10.35 -19.83 5.61
N LYS A 114 10.76 -20.95 5.00
CA LYS A 114 10.36 -21.29 3.62
C LYS A 114 8.83 -21.35 3.57
N ILE A 115 8.23 -20.77 2.53
CA ILE A 115 6.78 -20.77 2.33
C ILE A 115 6.48 -21.55 1.07
N ASN A 116 5.87 -22.73 1.20
CA ASN A 116 5.41 -23.52 0.06
C ASN A 116 4.02 -24.09 0.33
N GLY A 117 3.09 -23.87 -0.59
CA GLY A 117 1.76 -24.47 -0.53
C GLY A 117 0.62 -23.50 -0.83
N LYS A 118 -0.59 -23.95 -0.50
CA LYS A 118 -1.86 -23.30 -0.86
C LYS A 118 -2.60 -22.80 0.36
N LEU A 119 -3.05 -21.55 0.33
CA LEU A 119 -3.97 -20.95 1.29
C LEU A 119 -5.36 -20.81 0.65
N ASN A 120 -6.41 -21.16 1.37
CA ASN A 120 -7.77 -20.85 0.94
C ASN A 120 -8.18 -19.41 1.31
N LYS A 121 -9.29 -18.94 0.73
CA LYS A 121 -9.84 -17.59 0.93
C LYS A 121 -10.00 -17.20 2.40
N LYS A 122 -10.54 -18.10 3.23
CA LYS A 122 -10.72 -17.88 4.67
C LYS A 122 -9.35 -17.69 5.36
N GLN A 123 -8.38 -18.56 5.06
CA GLN A 123 -7.05 -18.53 5.66
C GLN A 123 -6.31 -17.22 5.37
N PHE A 124 -6.13 -16.85 4.09
CA PHE A 124 -5.40 -15.61 3.79
C PHE A 124 -6.14 -14.36 4.29
N SER A 125 -7.48 -14.41 4.38
CA SER A 125 -8.26 -13.30 4.94
C SER A 125 -8.04 -13.16 6.45
N THR A 126 -8.03 -14.27 7.19
CA THR A 126 -7.69 -14.28 8.63
C THR A 126 -6.29 -13.72 8.89
N TYR A 127 -5.28 -14.11 8.10
CA TYR A 127 -3.92 -13.60 8.26
C TYR A 127 -3.82 -12.10 7.99
N ASN A 128 -4.61 -11.58 7.04
CA ASN A 128 -4.72 -10.15 6.79
C ASN A 128 -5.43 -9.41 7.93
N VAL A 129 -6.40 -10.02 8.60
CA VAL A 129 -6.99 -9.45 9.83
C VAL A 129 -5.93 -9.28 10.91
N ASN A 130 -5.10 -10.30 11.13
CA ASN A 130 -4.04 -10.25 12.14
C ASN A 130 -3.01 -9.15 11.81
N ALA A 131 -2.61 -9.04 10.55
CA ALA A 131 -1.67 -8.03 10.08
C ALA A 131 -2.16 -6.59 10.31
N TYR A 132 -3.38 -6.24 9.86
CA TYR A 132 -3.87 -4.87 10.01
C TYR A 132 -4.13 -4.52 11.49
N LYS A 133 -4.61 -5.48 12.30
CA LYS A 133 -4.80 -5.28 13.75
C LYS A 133 -3.49 -5.01 14.46
N TYR A 134 -2.44 -5.77 14.14
CA TYR A 134 -1.11 -5.54 14.68
C TYR A 134 -0.62 -4.13 14.35
N ILE A 135 -0.71 -3.73 13.08
CA ILE A 135 -0.28 -2.38 12.65
C ILE A 135 -1.12 -1.29 13.33
N LYS A 136 -2.44 -1.50 13.46
CA LYS A 136 -3.34 -0.57 14.16
C LYS A 136 -2.89 -0.36 15.62
N ASN A 137 -2.59 -1.44 16.34
CA ASN A 137 -2.31 -1.40 17.77
C ASN A 137 -0.88 -0.93 18.09
N TYR A 138 0.12 -1.32 17.28
CA TYR A 138 1.54 -1.08 17.59
C TYR A 138 2.18 0.00 16.72
N ASN A 139 1.45 0.57 15.75
CA ASN A 139 1.97 1.48 14.74
C ASN A 139 3.26 0.98 14.06
N ARG A 140 3.35 -0.34 13.85
CA ARG A 140 4.53 -1.03 13.34
C ARG A 140 4.11 -2.23 12.50
N ALA A 141 4.81 -2.48 11.40
CA ALA A 141 4.64 -3.70 10.63
C ALA A 141 5.22 -4.92 11.41
N PRO A 142 4.51 -6.05 11.46
CA PRO A 142 4.99 -7.23 12.17
C PRO A 142 6.21 -7.84 11.48
N ASN A 143 7.11 -8.45 12.26
CA ASN A 143 8.30 -9.14 11.76
C ASN A 143 7.93 -10.28 10.78
N PHE A 144 6.85 -10.99 11.09
CA PHE A 144 6.25 -12.04 10.29
C PHE A 144 4.76 -12.19 10.62
N ILE A 145 4.03 -12.85 9.74
CA ILE A 145 2.68 -13.34 10.01
C ILE A 145 2.76 -14.86 10.20
N SER A 146 2.26 -15.36 11.33
CA SER A 146 2.16 -16.81 11.54
C SER A 146 1.04 -17.37 10.68
N THR A 147 1.37 -18.32 9.81
CA THR A 147 0.43 -18.98 8.90
C THR A 147 0.59 -20.49 8.98
N LYS A 148 -0.35 -21.24 8.42
CA LYS A 148 -0.21 -22.70 8.29
C LYS A 148 0.97 -23.15 7.41
N LEU A 149 1.52 -22.23 6.59
CA LEU A 149 2.69 -22.50 5.75
C LEU A 149 4.01 -22.10 6.44
N GLY A 150 3.94 -21.69 7.72
CA GLY A 150 5.08 -21.19 8.50
C GLY A 150 5.03 -19.68 8.74
N LYS A 151 6.14 -19.15 9.29
CA LYS A 151 6.31 -17.72 9.59
C LYS A 151 6.57 -16.96 8.30
N MET A 152 5.55 -16.31 7.75
CA MET A 152 5.64 -15.55 6.52
C MET A 152 6.25 -14.17 6.79
N LYS A 153 7.45 -13.93 6.28
CA LYS A 153 8.18 -12.66 6.44
C LYS A 153 7.37 -11.48 5.87
N PHE A 154 7.61 -10.29 6.43
CA PHE A 154 7.02 -9.02 5.97
C PHE A 154 6.98 -8.89 4.44
N GLN A 155 8.11 -9.06 3.75
CA GLN A 155 8.19 -8.88 2.30
C GLN A 155 7.36 -9.91 1.53
N THR A 156 7.43 -11.17 1.96
CA THR A 156 6.66 -12.26 1.36
C THR A 156 5.16 -12.04 1.57
N PHE A 157 4.75 -11.53 2.73
CA PHE A 157 3.34 -11.24 3.02
C PHE A 157 2.79 -10.10 2.18
N ILE A 158 3.56 -9.02 2.00
CA ILE A 158 3.20 -7.92 1.08
C ILE A 158 3.02 -8.41 -0.35
N TYR A 159 3.93 -9.27 -0.82
CA TYR A 159 3.84 -9.85 -2.15
C TYR A 159 2.65 -10.82 -2.28
N ALA A 160 2.34 -11.60 -1.24
CA ALA A 160 1.12 -12.41 -1.20
C ALA A 160 -0.13 -11.53 -1.34
N ASN A 161 -0.19 -10.41 -0.62
CA ASN A 161 -1.29 -9.45 -0.72
C ASN A 161 -1.36 -8.79 -2.10
N SER A 162 -0.23 -8.41 -2.70
CA SER A 162 -0.22 -7.83 -4.04
C SER A 162 -0.74 -8.82 -5.09
N ARG A 163 -0.41 -10.11 -4.98
CA ARG A 163 -0.96 -11.16 -5.85
C ARG A 163 -2.47 -11.34 -5.68
N ILE A 164 -2.96 -11.40 -4.44
CA ILE A 164 -4.40 -11.50 -4.14
C ILE A 164 -5.16 -10.33 -4.74
N LEU A 165 -4.68 -9.11 -4.51
CA LEU A 165 -5.38 -7.88 -4.91
C LEU A 165 -5.21 -7.57 -6.40
N ALA A 166 -4.08 -7.92 -7.02
CA ALA A 166 -3.94 -7.85 -8.48
C ALA A 166 -4.94 -8.79 -9.17
N TRP A 167 -5.04 -10.04 -8.72
CA TRP A 167 -6.07 -10.96 -9.23
C TRP A 167 -7.48 -10.37 -9.01
N SER A 168 -7.73 -9.78 -7.83
CA SER A 168 -9.01 -9.14 -7.53
C SER A 168 -9.34 -7.99 -8.48
N ALA A 169 -8.35 -7.18 -8.86
CA ALA A 169 -8.50 -6.11 -9.83
C ALA A 169 -8.93 -6.64 -11.20
N ASP A 170 -8.36 -7.76 -11.64
CA ASP A 170 -8.66 -8.39 -12.92
C ASP A 170 -9.96 -9.22 -12.91
N ASN A 171 -10.56 -9.45 -11.73
CA ASN A 171 -11.73 -10.32 -11.55
C ASN A 171 -12.92 -9.58 -10.89
N GLY A 172 -13.18 -8.35 -11.34
CA GLY A 172 -14.34 -7.57 -10.91
C GLY A 172 -14.38 -7.25 -9.41
N GLY A 173 -13.21 -7.17 -8.77
CA GLY A 173 -13.08 -6.88 -7.35
C GLY A 173 -13.36 -8.06 -6.41
N LYS A 174 -13.56 -9.28 -6.93
CA LYS A 174 -13.74 -10.51 -6.13
C LYS A 174 -12.41 -11.00 -5.56
N LEU A 175 -12.41 -11.71 -4.44
CA LEU A 175 -11.20 -12.37 -3.93
C LEU A 175 -11.04 -13.76 -4.55
N PRO A 176 -9.79 -14.20 -4.83
CA PRO A 176 -9.53 -15.54 -5.34
C PRO A 176 -9.93 -16.59 -4.30
N ASN A 177 -10.32 -17.79 -4.76
CA ASN A 177 -10.65 -18.90 -3.87
C ASN A 177 -9.42 -19.44 -3.14
N THR A 178 -8.26 -19.37 -3.80
CA THR A 178 -6.99 -19.85 -3.26
C THR A 178 -5.83 -18.95 -3.66
N LEU A 179 -4.76 -19.00 -2.87
CA LEU A 179 -3.46 -18.42 -3.18
C LEU A 179 -2.41 -19.52 -3.04
N THR A 180 -1.64 -19.77 -4.10
CA THR A 180 -0.50 -20.69 -4.06
C THR A 180 0.81 -19.90 -4.02
N LEU A 181 1.68 -20.23 -3.06
CA LEU A 181 3.00 -19.61 -2.88
C LEU A 181 4.08 -20.69 -2.92
N SER A 182 5.20 -20.37 -3.55
CA SER A 182 6.43 -21.18 -3.52
C SER A 182 7.61 -20.22 -3.44
N ILE A 183 8.03 -19.89 -2.22
CA ILE A 183 9.10 -18.94 -1.89
C ILE A 183 10.09 -19.64 -0.97
N SER A 184 11.32 -19.86 -1.45
CA SER A 184 12.40 -20.41 -0.63
C SER A 184 12.81 -19.45 0.49
N ALA A 185 13.39 -19.97 1.58
CA ALA A 185 13.88 -19.14 2.67
C ALA A 185 14.96 -18.12 2.21
N THR A 186 15.72 -18.49 1.19
CA THR A 186 16.81 -17.72 0.57
C THR A 186 16.37 -16.87 -0.63
N HIS A 187 15.08 -16.88 -0.99
CA HIS A 187 14.56 -16.15 -2.14
C HIS A 187 14.91 -14.65 -2.05
N PRO A 188 15.34 -13.98 -3.15
CA PRO A 188 15.79 -12.58 -3.12
C PRO A 188 14.80 -11.60 -2.48
N ILE A 189 13.49 -11.88 -2.58
CA ILE A 189 12.43 -11.08 -1.97
C ILE A 189 12.61 -10.87 -0.46
N ASN A 190 13.24 -11.83 0.21
CA ASN A 190 13.49 -11.81 1.65
C ASN A 190 14.84 -11.22 2.04
N LYS A 191 15.68 -10.84 1.05
CA LYS A 191 17.00 -10.22 1.29
C LYS A 191 16.91 -8.70 1.37
N TYR A 192 16.07 -8.09 0.53
CA TYR A 192 16.00 -6.64 0.42
C TYR A 192 14.86 -6.08 1.27
N PHE A 193 15.19 -5.21 2.20
CA PHE A 193 14.21 -4.46 2.97
C PHE A 193 13.89 -3.14 2.25
N PRO A 194 12.61 -2.85 1.92
CA PRO A 194 12.25 -1.60 1.26
C PRO A 194 12.51 -0.41 2.19
N LYS A 195 13.14 0.64 1.69
CA LYS A 195 13.44 1.86 2.47
C LYS A 195 12.71 3.05 1.87
N TYR A 196 11.94 3.75 2.68
CA TYR A 196 11.26 4.98 2.31
C TYR A 196 11.30 5.97 3.47
N SER A 197 11.95 7.11 3.25
CA SER A 197 11.86 8.27 4.14
C SER A 197 10.80 9.20 3.55
N SER A 198 9.67 9.36 4.23
CA SER A 198 8.77 10.47 3.95
C SER A 198 9.37 11.71 4.57
N SER A 199 9.48 12.79 3.80
CA SER A 199 10.06 14.09 4.15
C SER A 199 9.30 14.89 5.23
N SER A 200 8.67 14.21 6.20
CA SER A 200 8.10 14.79 7.41
C SER A 200 9.04 14.68 8.63
N ASP A 201 10.23 14.10 8.46
CA ASP A 201 11.26 14.04 9.50
C ASP A 201 12.29 15.16 9.28
N SER A 202 11.93 16.40 9.61
CA SER A 202 12.91 17.39 10.04
C SER A 202 13.13 17.21 11.54
N SER A 203 13.92 16.21 11.89
CA SER A 203 14.52 16.06 13.22
C SER A 203 15.99 15.73 13.03
N SER A 204 16.81 16.74 13.29
CA SER A 204 18.24 16.70 13.53
C SER A 204 18.72 15.44 14.27
N GLY A 205 19.81 14.84 13.80
CA GLY A 205 20.47 13.75 14.52
C GLY A 205 21.62 13.10 13.74
N SER A 206 22.81 13.70 13.88
CA SER A 206 24.17 13.19 13.62
C SER A 206 24.45 12.43 12.32
N GLY A 207 24.97 13.18 11.34
CA GLY A 207 25.80 12.61 10.29
C GLY A 207 27.08 12.00 10.88
N SER A 208 27.27 10.71 10.66
CA SER A 208 28.58 10.08 10.85
C SER A 208 29.48 10.52 9.70
N GLN A 209 30.54 11.24 10.07
CA GLN A 209 31.60 11.76 9.22
C GLN A 209 32.19 10.62 8.36
N VAL A 210 32.01 10.72 7.04
CA VAL A 210 32.93 10.06 6.10
C VAL A 210 33.94 11.12 5.70
N VAL A 211 35.11 11.06 6.32
CA VAL A 211 36.28 11.87 6.01
C VAL A 211 36.74 11.50 4.59
N ASN A 212 36.62 12.43 3.65
CA ASN A 212 37.35 12.39 2.39
C ASN A 212 38.41 13.49 2.44
N PRO A 213 39.71 13.17 2.30
CA PRO A 213 40.76 14.18 2.31
C PRO A 213 40.85 14.80 0.91
N THR A 214 40.42 16.05 0.76
CA THR A 214 40.84 16.85 -0.40
C THR A 214 40.93 18.31 0.00
N LYS A 215 42.13 18.65 0.48
CA LYS A 215 42.88 19.88 0.19
C LYS A 215 42.02 21.08 -0.24
N SER A 216 41.76 21.99 0.67
CA SER A 216 41.61 23.42 0.37
C SER A 216 42.07 24.21 1.58
N VAL A 217 43.29 24.74 1.46
CA VAL A 217 43.84 25.73 2.38
C VAL A 217 43.16 27.06 2.05
N SER A 218 42.58 27.69 3.06
CA SER A 218 42.42 29.15 3.08
C SER A 218 42.40 29.58 4.55
N MET A 219 43.58 29.96 5.05
CA MET A 219 43.73 30.60 6.35
C MET A 219 44.02 32.07 6.09
N THR A 220 42.97 32.89 6.17
CA THR A 220 43.12 34.34 6.31
C THR A 220 42.84 34.68 7.77
N ASN A 221 43.95 34.87 8.49
CA ASN A 221 44.19 35.73 9.65
C ASN A 221 42.97 36.24 10.43
N ILE A 222 42.88 35.83 11.71
CA ILE A 222 42.44 36.74 12.78
C ILE A 222 43.41 36.63 13.95
N PHE A 223 43.79 37.81 14.41
CA PHE A 223 44.83 38.23 15.33
C PHE A 223 44.69 37.77 16.80
N GLU A 224 45.88 37.72 17.43
CA GLU A 224 46.28 38.30 18.73
C GLU A 224 46.21 37.56 20.08
N ALA A 225 47.31 37.83 20.81
CA ALA A 225 47.64 37.66 22.23
C ALA A 225 47.89 36.22 22.72
N SER A 226 48.95 35.89 23.47
CA SER A 226 49.78 36.73 24.34
C SER A 226 51.18 36.12 24.52
N ASN A 227 52.12 37.05 24.64
CA ASN A 227 53.53 36.96 24.96
C ASN A 227 53.85 36.16 26.24
N ARG A 228 54.75 35.17 26.16
CA ARG A 228 55.89 34.89 27.08
C ARG A 228 56.77 33.79 26.52
#